data_AF-A0A915AR11-F1
#
_entry.id   AF-A0A915AR11-F1
#
_cell.length_a   1.000
_cell.length_b   1.000
_cell.length_c   1.000
_cell.angle_alpha   90.00
_cell.angle_beta   90.00
_cell.angle_gamma   90.00
#
_symmetry.space_group_name_H-M   'P 1'
#
loop_
_entity.id
_entity.type
_entity.pdbx_description
1 polymer ?
#
loop_
_entity_poly.entity_id
_entity_poly.type
_entity_poly.pdbx_seq_one_letter_code
_entity_poly.pdbx_strand_id
1 'polypeptide(L)' 'LFSHFWSFRISQILDLFYKNYKAVCVNSTTLKMDRGGFRTPLFGRSCDDDFCSVNSRCISQEILAFCCL' A
#
# COMPACT_ATOMS: atom_id res chain seq x y z
N LEU A 1 -22.10 -4.76 -22.80
CA LEU A 1 -22.04 -5.54 -21.55
C LEU A 1 -20.60 -5.81 -21.09
N PHE A 2 -19.71 -6.32 -21.96
CA PHE A 2 -18.29 -6.55 -21.61
C PHE A 2 -17.52 -5.27 -21.20
N SER A 3 -17.72 -4.16 -21.92
CA SER A 3 -17.07 -2.88 -21.63
C SER A 3 -17.47 -2.26 -20.28
N HIS A 4 -18.74 -2.36 -19.89
CA HIS A 4 -19.23 -1.91 -18.59
C HIS A 4 -18.67 -2.74 -17.43
N PHE A 5 -18.55 -4.06 -17.62
CA PHE A 5 -18.02 -4.94 -16.59
C PHE A 5 -16.53 -4.68 -16.32
N TRP A 6 -15.75 -4.42 -17.39
CA TRP A 6 -14.35 -4.02 -17.28
C TRP A 6 -14.19 -2.66 -16.60
N SER A 7 -15.00 -1.68 -16.97
CA SER A 7 -15.02 -0.35 -16.35
C SER A 7 -15.34 -0.41 -14.85
N PHE A 8 -16.35 -1.20 -14.47
CA PHE A 8 -16.73 -1.42 -13.07
C PHE A 8 -15.61 -2.08 -12.25
N ARG A 9 -14.93 -3.09 -12.82
CA ARG A 9 -13.77 -3.75 -12.19
C ARG A 9 -12.59 -2.79 -11.99
N ILE A 10 -12.32 -1.90 -12.94
CA ILE A 10 -11.28 -0.88 -12.81
C ILE A 10 -11.60 0.08 -11.64
N SER A 11 -12.86 0.53 -11.54
CA SER A 11 -13.28 1.40 -10.43
C SER A 11 -13.03 0.77 -9.06
N GLN A 12 -13.38 -0.51 -8.89
CA GLN A 12 -13.19 -1.23 -7.63
C GLN A 12 -11.71 -1.36 -7.25
N ILE A 13 -10.84 -1.66 -8.21
CA ILE A 13 -9.39 -1.76 -7.96
C ILE A 13 -8.83 -0.40 -7.55
N LEU A 14 -9.28 0.68 -8.19
CA LEU A 14 -8.85 2.02 -7.87
C LEU A 14 -9.26 2.43 -6.45
N ASP A 15 -10.48 2.09 -6.02
CA ASP A 15 -10.96 2.34 -4.66
C ASP A 15 -10.13 1.60 -3.61
N LEU A 16 -9.81 0.33 -3.87
CA LEU A 16 -8.94 -0.47 -3.02
C LEU A 16 -7.54 0.12 -2.95
N PHE A 17 -6.99 0.57 -4.08
CA PHE A 17 -5.69 1.22 -4.12
C PHE A 17 -5.70 2.48 -3.27
N TYR A 18 -6.69 3.36 -3.41
CA TYR A 18 -6.81 4.57 -2.59
C TYR A 18 -6.94 4.26 -1.10
N LYS A 19 -7.67 3.21 -0.74
CA LYS A 19 -7.78 2.74 0.65
C LYS A 19 -6.45 2.23 1.20
N ASN A 20 -5.71 1.46 0.39
CA ASN A 20 -4.40 0.90 0.77
C ASN A 20 -3.33 2.00 0.84
N TYR A 21 -3.39 3.00 -0.05
CA TYR A 21 -2.42 4.10 -0.14
C TYR A 21 -2.38 5.00 1.11
N LYS A 22 -3.45 5.00 1.92
CA LYS A 22 -3.50 5.69 3.22
C LYS A 22 -3.13 4.76 4.39
N ALA A 23 -2.18 3.85 4.18
CA ALA A 23 -1.75 2.89 5.18
C ALA A 23 -1.18 3.58 6.44
N VAL A 24 -1.61 3.10 7.61
CA VAL A 24 -1.16 3.56 8.93
C VAL A 24 -1.02 2.34 9.85
N CYS A 25 0.01 2.32 10.68
CA CYS A 25 0.24 1.28 11.69
C CYS A 25 -0.61 1.60 12.92
N VAL A 26 -1.29 0.59 13.49
CA VAL A 26 -2.21 0.80 14.63
C VAL A 26 -1.45 1.14 15.92
N ASN A 27 -0.34 0.46 16.20
CA ASN A 27 0.38 0.54 17.48
C ASN A 27 1.86 0.91 17.32
N SER A 28 2.26 1.44 16.15
CA SER A 28 3.65 1.79 15.90
C SER A 28 3.79 2.85 14.81
N THR A 29 5.04 3.18 14.48
CA THR A 29 5.32 4.21 13.49
C THR A 29 5.31 3.61 12.08
N THR A 30 4.49 4.18 11.20
CA THR A 30 4.55 3.87 9.77
C THR A 30 5.84 4.42 9.17
N LEU A 31 6.65 3.53 8.59
CA LEU A 31 7.82 3.97 7.83
C LEU A 31 7.38 4.72 6.58
N LYS A 32 8.00 5.88 6.36
CA LYS A 32 7.71 6.77 5.24
C LYS A 32 8.98 7.06 4.46
N MET A 33 8.84 7.23 3.16
CA MET A 33 9.89 7.72 2.27
C MET A 33 9.51 9.07 1.69
N ASP A 34 10.51 9.88 1.35
CA ASP A 34 10.30 11.08 0.55
C ASP A 34 10.16 10.72 -0.92
N ARG A 35 9.09 11.22 -1.55
CA ARG A 35 8.89 11.14 -3.00
C ARG A 35 8.60 12.54 -3.52
N GLY A 36 9.66 13.30 -3.79
CA GLY A 36 9.55 14.65 -4.34
C GLY A 36 8.94 15.64 -3.34
N GLY A 37 9.35 15.55 -2.07
CA GLY A 37 8.85 16.41 -0.99
C GLY A 37 7.57 15.91 -0.31
N PHE A 38 6.94 14.86 -0.84
CA PHE A 38 5.79 14.21 -0.21
C PHE A 38 6.23 13.00 0.61
N ARG A 39 5.88 12.98 1.90
CA ARG A 39 6.14 11.83 2.78
C ARG A 39 5.00 10.82 2.69
N THR A 40 5.21 9.75 1.93
CA THR A 40 4.24 8.66 1.76
C THR A 40 4.72 7.43 2.52
N PRO A 41 3.84 6.51 2.94
CA PRO A 41 4.28 5.22 3.45
C PRO A 41 5.23 4.53 2.46
N LEU A 42 6.17 3.77 3.00
CA LEU A 42 7.03 2.90 2.21
C LEU A 42 6.20 1.70 1.75
N PHE A 43 6.06 1.51 0.44
CA PHE A 43 5.19 0.49 -0.15
C PHE A 43 5.97 -0.54 -0.98
N GLY A 44 5.52 -1.78 -0.92
CA GLY A 44 5.84 -2.88 -1.83
C GLY A 44 4.56 -3.50 -2.40
N ARG A 45 4.69 -4.49 -3.29
CA ARG A 45 3.53 -5.23 -3.82
C ARG A 45 3.06 -6.27 -2.80
N SER A 46 3.99 -7.02 -2.22
CA SER A 46 3.75 -7.93 -1.10
C SER A 46 4.93 -7.91 -0.12
N CYS A 47 4.78 -8.58 1.02
CA CYS A 47 5.88 -8.75 1.97
C CYS A 47 7.00 -9.66 1.46
N ASP A 48 6.81 -10.33 0.32
CA ASP A 48 7.83 -11.17 -0.31
C ASP A 48 8.90 -10.33 -1.03
N ASP A 49 8.62 -9.04 -1.26
CA ASP A 49 9.53 -8.11 -1.95
C ASP A 49 10.71 -7.61 -1.06
N ASP A 50 10.77 -8.01 0.22
CA ASP A 50 11.82 -7.67 1.21
C ASP A 50 12.30 -6.20 1.19
N PHE A 51 11.34 -5.28 1.17
CA PHE A 51 11.58 -3.83 1.03
C PHE A 51 11.57 -3.09 2.38
N CYS A 52 11.25 -3.79 3.47
CA CYS A 52 11.23 -3.24 4.83
C CYS A 52 12.64 -3.25 5.44
N SER A 53 12.95 -2.30 6.32
CA SER A 53 14.24 -2.29 7.02
C SER A 53 14.28 -3.38 8.11
N VAL A 54 15.49 -3.80 8.51
CA VAL A 54 15.75 -4.94 9.42
C VAL A 54 14.98 -4.88 10.76
N ASN A 55 14.67 -3.67 11.25
CA ASN A 55 13.93 -3.47 12.52
C ASN A 55 12.47 -3.10 12.29
N SER A 56 11.89 -3.50 11.16
CA SER A 56 10.50 -3.20 10.83
C SER A 56 9.76 -4.45 10.38
N ARG A 57 8.46 -4.46 10.65
CA ARG A 57 7.54 -5.51 10.27
C ARG A 57 6.77 -5.09 9.02
N CYS A 58 6.73 -5.99 8.04
CA CYS A 58 5.85 -5.84 6.89
C CYS A 58 4.39 -6.19 7.23
N ILE A 59 3.45 -5.40 6.72
CA ILE A 59 2.01 -5.62 6.80
C ILE A 59 1.46 -5.66 5.37
N SER A 60 0.96 -6.84 4.97
CA SER A 60 0.32 -7.02 3.66
C SER A 60 -1.14 -6.58 3.73
N GLN A 61 -1.54 -5.75 2.78
CA GLN A 61 -2.94 -5.38 2.52
C GLN A 61 -3.39 -6.05 1.23
N GLU A 62 -4.56 -5.65 0.71
CA GLU A 62 -5.19 -6.29 -0.44
C GLU A 62 -4.46 -6.04 -1.77
N ILE A 63 -3.87 -4.85 -1.93
CA ILE A 63 -3.16 -4.46 -3.16
C ILE A 63 -1.69 -4.08 -2.91
N LEU A 64 -1.39 -3.56 -1.73
CA LEU A 64 -0.05 -3.09 -1.35
C LEU A 64 0.39 -3.73 -0.05
N ALA A 65 1.68 -3.72 0.20
CA ALA A 65 2.25 -3.96 1.52
C ALA A 65 2.97 -2.70 2.01
N PHE A 66 3.06 -2.52 3.32
CA PHE A 66 3.77 -1.39 3.93
C PHE A 66 4.53 -1.82 5.20
N CYS A 67 5.43 -0.96 5.68
CA CYS A 67 6.30 -1.27 6.82
C CYS A 67 5.93 -0.48 8.08
N CYS A 68 5.91 -1.20 9.20
CA CYS A 68 5.71 -0.68 10.54
C CYS A 68 6.98 -0.89 11.37
N LEU A 69 7.44 0.13 12.10
CA LEU A 69 8.44 -0.05 13.15
C LEU A 69 7.88 -0.89 14.31
#